data_AF-S7QD21-F1
#
_entry.id   AF-S7QD21-F1
#
_cell.length_a   1.000
_cell.length_b   1.000
_cell.length_c   1.000
_cell.angle_alpha   90.00
_cell.angle_beta   90.00
_cell.angle_gamma   90.00
#
_symmetry.space_group_name_H-M   'P 1'
#
loop_
_entity.id
_entity.type
_entity.pdbx_description
1 polymer ?
#
loop_
_entity_poly.entity_id
_entity_poly.type
_entity_poly.pdbx_seq_one_letter_code
_entity_poly.pdbx_strand_id
1 'polypeptide(L)'
;MASTSAAASTATASNAQPSTSTGASVNSHAHTTPIIATGDWTKNLVQLAKTAELKKHALTLQLHTAHILSAHASLEQKNKAIQDLKEQKNKLESERNRLLNALREVNEDRDKADLLEASLSKECQDLNAKIKVISDGDYAIAKRDVDRLRQELGQPPLPSLKEILEEKGIAYLKDRMKAGDKRAAADGAEGQPGKRPRGRPRGSKNKKPVAAANTQPAPSGAPGPST
;
A
#
# COMPACT_ATOMS: atom_id res chain seq x y z
N MET A 1 4.80 -2.59 -9.71
CA MET A 1 5.94 -1.74 -10.10
C MET A 1 7.06 -2.06 -9.13
N ALA A 2 7.86 -3.08 -9.45
CA ALA A 2 9.01 -3.47 -8.66
C ALA A 2 10.23 -2.88 -9.36
N SER A 3 11.01 -2.08 -8.63
CA SER A 3 12.36 -1.71 -9.03
C SER A 3 13.27 -1.92 -7.83
N THR A 4 13.96 -3.04 -7.88
CA THR A 4 15.17 -3.34 -7.12
C THR A 4 16.32 -2.49 -7.68
N SER A 5 17.19 -1.98 -6.82
CA SER A 5 18.50 -1.45 -7.22
C SER A 5 19.53 -1.96 -6.23
N ALA A 6 20.36 -2.87 -6.73
CA ALA A 6 21.55 -3.38 -6.07
C ALA A 6 22.77 -2.61 -6.58
N ALA A 7 23.69 -2.34 -5.66
CA ALA A 7 24.97 -1.71 -5.89
C ALA A 7 25.98 -2.68 -6.52
N ALA A 8 26.93 -2.14 -7.30
CA ALA A 8 28.24 -2.74 -7.48
C ALA A 8 29.26 -1.65 -7.86
N SER A 9 30.35 -1.65 -7.10
CA SER A 9 31.53 -0.80 -7.24
C SER A 9 32.53 -1.45 -8.20
N THR A 10 33.21 -0.66 -9.04
CA THR A 10 34.57 -1.00 -9.49
C THR A 10 35.35 0.26 -9.82
N ALA A 11 36.53 0.36 -9.22
CA ALA A 11 37.55 1.37 -9.48
C ALA A 11 38.38 0.98 -10.71
N THR A 12 38.83 1.95 -11.50
CA THR A 12 40.07 1.84 -12.29
C THR A 12 40.67 3.23 -12.50
N ALA A 13 41.96 3.33 -12.21
CA ALA A 13 42.78 4.50 -12.38
C ALA A 13 43.22 4.68 -13.84
N SER A 14 43.38 5.92 -14.29
CA SER A 14 44.23 6.27 -15.43
C SER A 14 44.80 7.67 -15.28
N ASN A 15 46.08 7.73 -15.59
CA ASN A 15 47.10 8.75 -15.35
C ASN A 15 47.24 9.72 -16.53
N ALA A 16 48.01 10.81 -16.33
CA ALA A 16 48.59 11.75 -17.32
C ALA A 16 47.68 12.86 -17.90
N GLN A 17 48.11 14.10 -18.18
CA GLN A 17 49.27 14.95 -17.85
C GLN A 17 48.93 16.35 -18.43
N PRO A 18 49.31 17.48 -17.80
CA PRO A 18 49.01 18.83 -18.30
C PRO A 18 50.02 19.35 -19.35
N SER A 19 49.49 20.04 -20.37
CA SER A 19 50.24 20.67 -21.46
C SER A 19 50.67 22.09 -21.11
N THR A 20 51.98 22.33 -21.03
CA THR A 20 52.58 23.68 -21.09
C THR A 20 53.87 23.60 -21.90
N SER A 21 53.89 24.21 -23.08
CA SER A 21 55.09 24.40 -23.90
C SER A 21 55.47 25.88 -23.95
N THR A 22 56.60 26.15 -23.34
CA THR A 22 57.28 27.43 -23.15
C THR A 22 57.94 27.94 -24.43
N GLY A 23 57.85 29.25 -24.66
CA GLY A 23 58.53 29.96 -25.75
C GLY A 23 60.04 30.07 -25.54
N ALA A 24 60.76 30.12 -26.65
CA ALA A 24 62.20 30.01 -26.76
C ALA A 24 62.97 31.26 -26.32
N SER A 25 64.17 30.98 -25.79
CA SER A 25 65.26 31.89 -25.46
C SER A 25 65.97 32.42 -26.72
N VAL A 26 66.30 33.71 -26.74
CA VAL A 26 67.40 34.24 -27.55
C VAL A 26 68.26 35.14 -26.66
N ASN A 27 69.52 34.76 -26.56
CA ASN A 27 70.55 35.33 -25.70
C ASN A 27 71.48 36.18 -26.57
N SER A 28 71.64 37.46 -26.27
CA SER A 28 72.69 38.31 -26.86
C SER A 28 73.37 39.14 -25.77
N HIS A 29 74.65 38.82 -25.58
CA HIS A 29 75.59 39.49 -24.69
C HIS A 29 75.97 40.87 -25.22
N ALA A 30 76.01 41.89 -24.36
CA ALA A 30 77.02 42.95 -24.43
C ALA A 30 77.01 43.82 -23.16
N HIS A 31 78.22 44.14 -22.68
CA HIS A 31 78.60 45.16 -21.68
C HIS A 31 78.56 44.79 -20.20
N THR A 32 79.71 44.26 -19.75
CA THR A 32 80.27 44.37 -18.41
C THR A 32 80.58 45.83 -18.08
N THR A 33 79.72 46.48 -17.30
CA THR A 33 80.06 47.61 -16.43
C THR A 33 79.91 47.14 -14.98
N PRO A 34 80.81 47.52 -14.06
CA PRO A 34 80.68 47.14 -12.66
C PRO A 34 79.51 47.91 -12.06
N ILE A 35 78.34 47.28 -12.03
CA ILE A 35 77.17 47.74 -11.29
C ILE A 35 77.50 47.60 -9.81
N ILE A 36 78.02 48.68 -9.23
CA ILE A 36 78.08 48.86 -7.78
C ILE A 36 76.63 48.78 -7.30
N ALA A 37 76.32 47.72 -6.55
CA ALA A 37 75.02 47.45 -5.98
C ALA A 37 74.70 48.43 -4.84
N THR A 38 74.44 49.68 -5.16
CA THR A 38 73.72 50.61 -4.30
C THR A 38 72.23 50.49 -4.61
N GLY A 39 71.55 49.48 -4.05
CA GLY A 39 70.09 49.36 -4.15
C GLY A 39 69.48 48.01 -3.76
N ASP A 40 68.97 47.93 -2.52
CA ASP A 40 67.76 47.18 -2.11
C ASP A 40 67.58 45.66 -2.37
N TRP A 41 68.62 44.90 -2.70
CA TRP A 41 68.50 43.42 -2.82
C TRP A 41 67.93 42.75 -1.57
N THR A 42 68.31 43.22 -0.38
CA THR A 42 67.80 42.69 0.89
C THR A 42 66.31 42.98 1.06
N LYS A 43 65.83 44.16 0.62
CA LYS A 43 64.39 44.48 0.65
C LYS A 43 63.61 43.63 -0.35
N ASN A 44 64.17 43.38 -1.54
CA ASN A 44 63.56 42.49 -2.53
C ASN A 44 63.45 41.04 -2.02
N LEU A 45 64.47 40.54 -1.31
CA LEU A 45 64.42 39.21 -0.70
C LEU A 45 63.34 39.12 0.40
N VAL A 46 63.26 40.14 1.27
CA VAL A 46 62.22 40.22 2.31
C VAL A 46 60.83 40.32 1.68
N GLN A 47 60.66 41.10 0.60
CA GLN A 47 59.41 41.19 -0.14
C GLN A 47 59.02 39.85 -0.78
N LEU A 48 59.98 39.13 -1.36
CA LEU A 48 59.74 37.81 -1.94
C LEU A 48 59.30 36.80 -0.88
N ALA A 49 59.95 36.80 0.29
CA ALA A 49 59.58 35.95 1.42
C ALA A 49 58.15 36.27 1.93
N LYS A 50 57.84 37.56 2.14
CA LYS A 50 56.47 37.99 2.51
C LYS A 50 55.43 37.61 1.46
N THR A 51 55.78 37.70 0.18
CA THR A 51 54.90 37.30 -0.92
C THR A 51 54.66 35.79 -0.92
N ALA A 52 55.69 34.99 -0.65
CA ALA A 52 55.56 33.53 -0.53
C ALA A 52 54.70 33.14 0.68
N GLU A 53 54.90 33.78 1.82
CA GLU A 53 54.11 33.58 3.03
C GLU A 53 52.65 33.99 2.83
N LEU A 54 52.40 35.14 2.20
CA LEU A 54 51.04 35.57 1.82
C LEU A 54 50.35 34.54 0.91
N LYS A 55 51.05 34.02 -0.10
CA LYS A 55 50.52 32.98 -1.00
C LYS A 55 50.19 31.70 -0.26
N LYS A 56 51.03 31.27 0.69
CA LYS A 56 50.76 30.13 1.57
C LYS A 56 49.47 30.34 2.36
N HIS A 57 49.32 31.49 3.03
CA HIS A 57 48.11 31.80 3.79
C HIS A 57 46.86 31.89 2.92
N ALA A 58 46.97 32.52 1.74
CA ALA A 58 45.87 32.60 0.77
C ALA A 58 45.41 31.21 0.33
N LEU A 59 46.33 30.29 0.04
CA LEU A 59 46.01 28.92 -0.32
C LEU A 59 45.34 28.16 0.83
N THR A 60 45.86 28.29 2.06
CA THR A 60 45.24 27.69 3.24
C THR A 60 43.80 28.20 3.45
N LEU A 61 43.58 29.50 3.28
CA LEU A 61 42.25 30.10 3.37
C LEU A 61 41.31 29.57 2.28
N GLN A 62 41.79 29.44 1.04
CA GLN A 62 41.02 28.85 -0.06
C GLN A 62 40.61 27.41 0.24
N LEU A 63 41.54 26.60 0.76
CA LEU A 63 41.27 25.21 1.12
C LEU A 63 40.22 25.10 2.25
N HIS A 64 40.36 25.91 3.31
CA HIS A 64 39.34 25.97 4.35
C HIS A 64 37.98 26.44 3.83
N THR A 65 37.96 27.43 2.93
CA THR A 65 36.72 27.92 2.30
C THR A 65 36.05 26.80 1.51
N ALA A 66 36.80 26.03 0.72
CA ALA A 66 36.27 24.88 -0.02
C ALA A 66 35.70 23.80 0.92
N HIS A 67 36.38 23.51 2.03
CA HIS A 67 35.87 22.57 3.03
C HIS A 67 34.58 23.05 3.70
N ILE A 68 34.50 24.34 4.06
CA ILE A 68 33.29 24.95 4.63
C ILE A 68 32.12 24.86 3.66
N LEU A 69 32.34 25.19 2.38
CA LEU A 69 31.29 25.12 1.35
C LEU A 69 30.80 23.68 1.12
N SER A 70 31.73 22.72 1.06
CA SER A 70 31.39 21.29 0.93
C SER A 70 30.59 20.79 2.13
N ALA A 71 31.00 21.14 3.35
CA ALA A 71 30.28 20.80 4.57
C ALA A 71 28.87 21.44 4.59
N HIS A 72 28.73 22.69 4.15
CA HIS A 72 27.45 23.37 4.02
C HIS A 72 26.50 22.66 3.06
N ALA A 73 26.97 22.28 1.86
CA ALA A 73 26.16 21.54 0.91
C ALA A 73 25.69 20.19 1.47
N SER A 74 26.56 19.47 2.18
CA SER A 74 26.20 18.22 2.84
C SER A 74 25.19 18.42 3.97
N LEU A 75 25.34 19.49 4.76
CA LEU A 75 24.41 19.84 5.83
C LEU A 75 23.02 20.16 5.28
N GLU A 76 22.93 20.93 4.19
CA GLU A 76 21.65 21.24 3.54
C GLU A 76 20.97 19.98 2.98
N GLN A 77 21.73 19.11 2.32
CA GLN A 77 21.22 17.83 1.83
C GLN A 77 20.68 16.96 2.96
N LYS A 78 21.40 16.87 4.09
CA LYS A 78 20.95 16.09 5.26
C LYS A 78 19.72 16.72 5.92
N ASN A 79 19.65 18.04 6.02
CA ASN A 79 18.49 18.73 6.57
C ASN A 79 17.23 18.49 5.73
N LYS A 80 17.36 18.53 4.41
CA LYS A 80 16.26 18.16 3.51
C LYS A 80 15.83 16.71 3.70
N ALA A 81 16.77 15.77 3.75
CA ALA A 81 16.45 14.37 4.00
C ALA A 81 15.76 14.15 5.35
N ILE A 82 16.13 14.90 6.39
CA ILE A 82 15.45 14.87 7.69
C ILE A 82 14.00 15.36 7.58
N GLN A 83 13.75 16.42 6.81
CA GLN A 83 12.39 16.92 6.58
C GLN A 83 11.54 15.89 5.83
N ASP A 84 12.06 15.32 4.74
CA ASP A 84 11.38 14.28 3.95
C ASP A 84 11.02 13.07 4.84
N LEU A 85 11.94 12.62 5.70
CA LEU A 85 11.69 11.52 6.64
C LEU A 85 10.63 11.86 7.70
N LYS A 86 10.59 13.10 8.19
CA LYS A 86 9.56 13.56 9.14
C LYS A 86 8.17 13.54 8.50
N GLU A 87 8.06 13.98 7.25
CA GLU A 87 6.80 13.97 6.51
C GLU A 87 6.33 12.54 6.23
N GLN A 88 7.23 11.65 5.80
CA GLN A 88 6.91 10.23 5.61
C GLN A 88 6.44 9.57 6.91
N LYS A 89 7.11 9.83 8.03
CA LYS A 89 6.69 9.35 9.35
C LYS A 89 5.29 9.84 9.71
N ASN A 90 5.02 11.13 9.53
CA ASN A 90 3.70 11.70 9.82
C ASN A 90 2.59 11.06 8.97
N LYS A 91 2.86 10.83 7.68
CA LYS A 91 1.93 10.13 6.79
C LYS A 91 1.66 8.70 7.27
N LEU A 92 2.69 7.95 7.64
CA LEU A 92 2.51 6.59 8.15
C LEU A 92 1.72 6.56 9.47
N GLU A 93 1.98 7.51 10.38
CA GLU A 93 1.22 7.60 11.63
C GLU A 93 -0.27 7.94 11.38
N SER A 94 -0.55 8.81 10.41
CA SER A 94 -1.94 9.11 10.02
C SER A 94 -2.68 7.90 9.45
N GLU A 95 -2.02 7.09 8.61
CA GLU A 95 -2.60 5.85 8.07
C GLU A 95 -2.78 4.80 9.18
N ARG A 96 -1.80 4.67 10.09
CA ARG A 96 -1.91 3.81 11.27
C ARG A 96 -3.14 4.16 12.09
N ASN A 97 -3.35 5.45 12.39
CA ASN A 97 -4.52 5.90 13.14
C ASN A 97 -5.83 5.66 12.37
N ARG A 98 -5.86 5.88 11.05
CA ARG A 98 -7.04 5.58 10.21
C ARG A 98 -7.39 4.09 10.28
N LEU A 99 -6.41 3.20 10.15
CA LEU A 99 -6.61 1.76 10.19
C LEU A 99 -7.06 1.27 11.58
N LEU A 100 -6.51 1.84 12.65
CA LEU A 100 -6.95 1.54 14.02
C LEU A 100 -8.41 1.93 14.25
N ASN A 101 -8.83 3.09 13.74
CA ASN A 101 -10.22 3.53 13.80
C ASN A 101 -11.15 2.60 12.99
N ALA A 102 -10.74 2.22 11.78
CA ALA A 102 -11.52 1.28 10.96
C ALA A 102 -11.65 -0.10 11.62
N LEU A 103 -10.57 -0.60 12.25
CA LEU A 103 -10.61 -1.87 12.99
C LEU A 103 -11.56 -1.79 14.19
N ARG A 104 -11.58 -0.66 14.89
CA ARG A 104 -12.51 -0.42 15.99
C ARG A 104 -13.96 -0.48 15.50
N GLU A 105 -14.29 0.21 14.41
CA GLU A 105 -15.62 0.21 13.82
C GLU A 105 -16.08 -1.21 13.42
N VAL A 106 -15.22 -1.97 12.75
CA VAL A 106 -15.52 -3.37 12.38
C VAL A 106 -15.79 -4.25 13.61
N ASN A 107 -15.02 -4.06 14.69
CA ASN A 107 -15.27 -4.81 15.93
C ASN A 107 -16.60 -4.40 16.57
N GLU A 108 -16.93 -3.11 16.62
CA GLU A 108 -18.21 -2.63 17.14
C GLU A 108 -19.39 -3.18 16.33
N ASP A 109 -19.27 -3.25 15.00
CA ASP A 109 -20.32 -3.80 14.14
C ASP A 109 -20.45 -5.32 14.25
N ARG A 110 -19.33 -6.04 14.43
CA ARG A 110 -19.36 -7.47 14.75
C ARG A 110 -20.11 -7.71 16.06
N ASP A 111 -19.78 -6.96 17.12
CA ASP A 111 -20.42 -7.13 18.42
C ASP A 111 -21.94 -6.83 18.35
N LYS A 112 -22.36 -5.85 17.53
CA LYS A 112 -23.79 -5.61 17.25
C LYS A 112 -24.43 -6.77 16.49
N ALA A 113 -23.75 -7.33 15.49
CA ALA A 113 -24.24 -8.47 14.73
C ALA A 113 -24.40 -9.70 15.62
N ASP A 114 -23.44 -9.98 16.48
CA ASP A 114 -23.49 -11.09 17.45
C ASP A 114 -24.68 -10.93 18.42
N LEU A 115 -24.94 -9.71 18.89
CA LEU A 115 -26.09 -9.41 19.75
C LEU A 115 -27.43 -9.64 19.03
N LEU A 116 -27.53 -9.19 17.78
CA LEU A 116 -28.71 -9.38 16.93
C LEU A 116 -28.94 -10.87 16.60
N GLU A 117 -27.87 -11.60 16.29
CA GLU A 117 -27.92 -13.04 16.04
C GLU A 117 -28.40 -13.78 17.29
N ALA A 118 -27.88 -13.44 18.47
CA ALA A 118 -28.31 -14.06 19.72
C ALA A 118 -29.80 -13.79 20.01
N SER A 119 -30.28 -12.57 19.77
CA SER A 119 -31.70 -12.21 19.92
C SER A 119 -32.58 -13.02 18.97
N LEU A 120 -32.26 -13.01 17.67
CA LEU A 120 -33.03 -13.72 16.66
C LEU A 120 -33.00 -15.24 16.88
N SER A 121 -31.87 -15.78 17.31
CA SER A 121 -31.73 -17.21 17.64
C SER A 121 -32.64 -17.59 18.80
N LYS A 122 -32.71 -16.77 19.84
CA LYS A 122 -33.63 -16.98 20.96
C LYS A 122 -35.08 -16.89 20.52
N GLU A 123 -35.44 -15.87 19.74
CA GLU A 123 -36.80 -15.72 19.21
C GLU A 123 -37.22 -16.91 18.32
N CYS A 124 -36.31 -17.42 17.49
CA CYS A 124 -36.56 -18.62 16.70
C CYS A 124 -36.77 -19.86 17.57
N GLN A 125 -35.98 -20.02 18.65
CA GLN A 125 -36.17 -21.11 19.61
C GLN A 125 -37.53 -21.00 20.32
N ASP A 126 -37.90 -19.80 20.77
CA ASP A 126 -39.17 -19.54 21.45
C ASP A 126 -40.37 -19.79 20.52
N LEU A 127 -40.29 -19.37 19.26
CA LEU A 127 -41.32 -19.63 18.25
C LEU A 127 -41.43 -21.12 17.93
N ASN A 128 -40.31 -21.83 17.75
CA ASN A 128 -40.32 -23.28 17.53
C ASN A 128 -40.92 -24.03 18.72
N ALA A 129 -40.56 -23.64 19.95
CA ALA A 129 -41.15 -24.20 21.15
C ALA A 129 -42.67 -23.95 21.20
N LYS A 130 -43.12 -22.74 20.90
CA LYS A 130 -44.53 -22.38 20.85
C LYS A 130 -45.30 -23.17 19.77
N ILE A 131 -44.74 -23.30 18.56
CA ILE A 131 -45.31 -24.09 17.48
C ILE A 131 -45.48 -25.54 17.94
N LYS A 132 -44.45 -26.12 18.57
CA LYS A 132 -44.50 -27.48 19.08
C LYS A 132 -45.61 -27.67 20.11
N VAL A 133 -45.70 -26.77 21.11
CA VAL A 133 -46.74 -26.83 22.14
C VAL A 133 -48.15 -26.79 21.54
N ILE A 134 -48.40 -25.87 20.60
CA ILE A 134 -49.71 -25.75 19.96
C ILE A 134 -50.01 -26.97 19.08
N SER A 135 -49.02 -27.44 18.32
CA SER A 135 -49.18 -28.55 17.36
C SER A 135 -49.45 -29.87 18.07
N ASP A 136 -48.74 -30.15 19.17
CA ASP A 136 -48.85 -31.40 19.92
C ASP A 136 -50.03 -31.40 20.90
N GLY A 137 -50.48 -30.22 21.34
CA GLY A 137 -51.59 -30.03 22.28
C GLY A 137 -52.93 -29.79 21.57
N ASP A 138 -53.42 -28.55 21.68
CA ASP A 138 -54.78 -28.17 21.29
C ASP A 138 -55.09 -28.46 19.82
N TYR A 139 -54.13 -28.23 18.92
CA TYR A 139 -54.33 -28.49 17.49
C TYR A 139 -54.54 -29.98 17.21
N ALA A 140 -53.75 -30.87 17.82
CA ALA A 140 -53.88 -32.30 17.61
C ALA A 140 -55.22 -32.85 18.14
N ILE A 141 -55.71 -32.32 19.26
CA ILE A 141 -57.03 -32.67 19.81
C ILE A 141 -58.12 -32.21 18.84
N ALA A 142 -58.11 -30.93 18.46
CA ALA A 142 -59.10 -30.38 17.54
C ALA A 142 -59.10 -31.09 16.18
N LYS A 143 -57.92 -31.43 15.64
CA LYS A 143 -57.81 -32.17 14.37
C LYS A 143 -58.47 -33.55 14.48
N ARG A 144 -58.22 -34.30 15.56
CA ARG A 144 -58.83 -35.62 15.79
C ARG A 144 -60.35 -35.53 15.85
N ASP A 145 -60.89 -34.54 16.56
CA ASP A 145 -62.34 -34.35 16.67
C ASP A 145 -62.97 -34.00 15.33
N VAL A 146 -62.34 -33.12 14.54
CA VAL A 146 -62.82 -32.77 13.19
C VAL A 146 -62.74 -33.96 12.24
N ASP A 147 -61.66 -34.72 12.25
CA ASP A 147 -61.52 -35.91 11.41
C ASP A 147 -62.54 -36.99 11.79
N ARG A 148 -62.86 -37.16 13.08
CA ARG A 148 -63.94 -38.05 13.53
C ARG A 148 -65.30 -37.62 12.96
N LEU A 149 -65.66 -36.34 13.07
CA LEU A 149 -66.91 -35.81 12.52
C LEU A 149 -66.98 -35.95 11.00
N ARG A 150 -65.86 -35.72 10.30
CA ARG A 150 -65.78 -35.91 8.85
C ARG A 150 -66.00 -37.37 8.46
N GLN A 151 -65.42 -38.30 9.22
CA GLN A 151 -65.62 -39.73 9.00
C GLN A 151 -67.09 -40.13 9.20
N GLU A 152 -67.76 -39.59 10.23
CA GLU A 152 -69.21 -39.79 10.46
C GLU A 152 -70.07 -39.23 9.31
N LEU A 153 -69.64 -38.14 8.68
CA LEU A 153 -70.27 -37.51 7.51
C LEU A 153 -69.87 -38.13 6.15
N GLY A 154 -69.00 -39.14 6.13
CA GLY A 154 -68.48 -39.76 4.91
C GLY A 154 -67.51 -38.89 4.10
N GLN A 155 -66.91 -37.87 4.71
CA GLN A 155 -65.91 -37.00 4.10
C GLN A 155 -64.48 -37.48 4.39
N PRO A 156 -63.50 -37.22 3.49
CA PRO A 156 -62.10 -37.55 3.73
C PRO A 156 -61.48 -36.69 4.84
N PRO A 157 -60.47 -37.21 5.56
CA PRO A 157 -59.80 -36.50 6.64
C PRO A 157 -59.05 -35.28 6.13
N LEU A 158 -58.83 -34.31 7.01
CA LEU A 158 -58.12 -33.09 6.67
C LEU A 158 -56.63 -33.34 6.38
N PRO A 159 -56.04 -32.57 5.45
CA PRO A 159 -54.61 -32.63 5.14
C PRO A 159 -53.76 -32.31 6.37
N SER A 160 -52.52 -32.78 6.35
CA SER A 160 -51.62 -32.63 7.49
C SER A 160 -51.19 -31.16 7.68
N LEU A 161 -50.92 -30.75 8.93
CA LEU A 161 -50.38 -29.41 9.21
C LEU A 161 -49.06 -29.17 8.45
N LYS A 162 -48.28 -30.23 8.24
CA LYS A 162 -47.02 -30.20 7.51
C LYS A 162 -47.22 -29.87 6.02
N GLU A 163 -48.17 -30.52 5.34
CA GLU A 163 -48.52 -30.19 3.95
C GLU A 163 -48.95 -28.73 3.80
N ILE A 164 -49.81 -28.25 4.70
CA ILE A 164 -50.28 -26.85 4.67
C ILE A 164 -49.12 -25.86 4.85
N LEU A 165 -48.17 -26.17 5.74
CA LEU A 165 -46.98 -25.34 5.96
C LEU A 165 -46.03 -25.37 4.76
N GLU A 166 -45.83 -26.52 4.11
CA GLU A 166 -45.00 -26.65 2.92
C GLU A 166 -45.59 -25.87 1.74
N GLU A 167 -46.90 -25.97 1.50
CA GLU A 167 -47.59 -25.17 0.46
C GLU A 167 -47.45 -23.67 0.71
N LYS A 168 -47.64 -23.22 1.96
CA LYS A 168 -47.47 -21.81 2.32
C LYS A 168 -46.01 -21.36 2.23
N GLY A 169 -45.05 -22.21 2.57
CA GLY A 169 -43.62 -21.93 2.44
C GLY A 169 -43.22 -21.70 0.98
N ILE A 170 -43.70 -22.56 0.07
CA ILE A 170 -43.50 -22.40 -1.37
C ILE A 170 -44.15 -21.10 -1.88
N ALA A 171 -45.37 -20.78 -1.42
CA ALA A 171 -46.04 -19.54 -1.78
C ALA A 171 -45.26 -18.30 -1.31
N TYR A 172 -44.74 -18.30 -0.08
CA TYR A 172 -43.94 -17.20 0.47
C TYR A 172 -42.62 -17.02 -0.30
N LEU A 173 -41.92 -18.10 -0.61
CA LEU A 173 -40.69 -18.04 -1.42
C LEU A 173 -40.98 -17.49 -2.83
N LYS A 174 -42.07 -17.95 -3.46
CA LYS A 174 -42.52 -17.46 -4.77
C LYS A 174 -42.87 -15.97 -4.73
N ASP A 175 -43.50 -15.49 -3.66
CA ASP A 175 -43.84 -14.08 -3.48
C ASP A 175 -42.60 -13.22 -3.21
N ARG A 176 -41.66 -13.72 -2.41
CA ARG A 176 -40.36 -13.06 -2.18
C ARG A 176 -39.53 -12.97 -3.45
N MET A 177 -39.55 -14.00 -4.31
CA MET A 177 -38.88 -13.96 -5.62
C MET A 177 -39.51 -12.91 -6.55
N LYS A 178 -40.83 -12.71 -6.50
CA LYS A 178 -41.51 -11.64 -7.26
C LYS A 178 -41.25 -10.24 -6.69
N ALA A 179 -41.09 -10.12 -5.37
CA ALA A 179 -40.79 -8.84 -4.71
C ALA A 179 -39.31 -8.44 -4.80
N GLY A 180 -38.40 -9.41 -4.96
CA GLY A 180 -36.96 -9.20 -5.09
C GLY A 180 -36.53 -8.36 -6.30
N ASP A 181 -37.37 -8.28 -7.34
CA ASP A 181 -37.10 -7.47 -8.55
C ASP A 181 -37.27 -5.96 -8.33
N LYS A 182 -37.83 -5.53 -7.20
CA LYS A 182 -38.09 -4.10 -6.91
C LYS A 182 -37.26 -3.51 -5.77
N ARG A 183 -36.51 -4.30 -5.01
CA ARG A 183 -35.81 -3.84 -3.78
C ARG A 183 -34.28 -3.79 -3.85
N ALA A 184 -33.66 -4.19 -4.96
CA ALA A 184 -32.20 -4.11 -5.10
C ALA A 184 -31.67 -2.70 -5.48
N ALA A 185 -32.52 -1.67 -5.56
CA ALA A 185 -32.13 -0.35 -6.09
C ALA A 185 -32.44 0.85 -5.17
N ALA A 186 -32.85 0.64 -3.91
CA ALA A 186 -33.23 1.74 -3.04
C ALA A 186 -32.85 1.48 -1.58
N ASP A 187 -31.55 1.34 -1.30
CA ASP A 187 -30.97 1.97 -0.11
C ASP A 187 -29.46 2.11 -0.29
N GLY A 188 -29.00 3.34 -0.49
CA GLY A 188 -27.62 3.64 -0.89
C GLY A 188 -27.50 5.00 -1.55
N ALA A 189 -28.15 6.02 -0.96
CA ALA A 189 -28.06 7.40 -1.44
C ALA A 189 -28.01 8.37 -0.27
N GLU A 190 -26.85 8.48 0.38
CA GLU A 190 -26.47 9.75 1.00
C GLU A 190 -24.94 9.90 0.99
N GLY A 191 -24.45 10.87 0.19
CA GLY A 191 -23.03 11.22 0.13
C GLY A 191 -22.43 11.35 -1.28
N GLN A 192 -22.96 12.25 -2.13
CA GLN A 192 -22.14 12.92 -3.15
C GLN A 192 -22.17 14.42 -2.87
N PRO A 193 -21.05 15.15 -3.02
CA PRO A 193 -20.68 15.58 -4.36
C PRO A 193 -19.15 15.71 -4.63
N GLY A 194 -18.72 15.40 -5.85
CA GLY A 194 -17.34 15.68 -6.25
C GLY A 194 -17.02 15.29 -7.68
N LYS A 195 -17.36 16.15 -8.64
CA LYS A 195 -16.90 16.07 -10.03
C LYS A 195 -15.37 16.19 -10.10
N ARG A 196 -14.70 15.23 -10.77
CA ARG A 196 -13.44 15.38 -11.57
C ARG A 196 -12.89 14.00 -12.00
N PRO A 197 -11.99 13.91 -12.99
CA PRO A 197 -12.12 14.27 -14.40
C PRO A 197 -11.96 13.01 -15.31
N ARG A 198 -12.47 13.09 -16.54
CA ARG A 198 -12.27 12.08 -17.60
C ARG A 198 -10.78 11.76 -17.76
N GLY A 199 -10.40 10.52 -17.45
CA GLY A 199 -9.02 10.06 -17.61
C GLY A 199 -8.87 8.56 -17.41
N ARG A 200 -9.74 7.74 -18.02
CA ARG A 200 -9.48 6.30 -18.09
C ARG A 200 -8.70 6.03 -19.38
N PRO A 201 -7.45 5.55 -19.31
CA PRO A 201 -6.73 5.10 -20.49
C PRO A 201 -7.53 3.96 -21.12
N ARG A 202 -7.70 4.04 -22.44
CA ARG A 202 -8.38 3.05 -23.28
C ARG A 202 -7.60 1.73 -23.21
N GLY A 203 -7.97 0.87 -22.26
CA GLY A 203 -7.47 -0.50 -22.16
C GLY A 203 -8.08 -1.37 -23.26
N SER A 204 -7.22 -1.74 -24.21
CA SER A 204 -7.01 -3.09 -24.75
C SER A 204 -8.23 -4.01 -24.87
N LYS A 205 -8.63 -4.32 -26.11
CA LYS A 205 -9.34 -5.56 -26.47
C LYS A 205 -8.68 -6.23 -27.69
N ASN A 206 -7.97 -7.30 -27.36
CA ASN A 206 -7.57 -8.53 -28.05
C ASN A 206 -7.88 -8.73 -29.54
N LYS A 207 -6.92 -9.36 -30.25
CA LYS A 207 -7.18 -10.49 -31.15
C LYS A 207 -6.19 -11.64 -30.90
N LYS A 208 -6.76 -12.85 -30.77
CA LYS A 208 -6.19 -14.21 -30.58
C LYS A 208 -5.47 -14.72 -31.87
N PRO A 209 -5.17 -16.03 -32.02
CA PRO A 209 -4.48 -17.05 -31.20
C PRO A 209 -3.28 -17.66 -32.00
N VAL A 210 -2.53 -18.63 -31.47
CA VAL A 210 -2.22 -19.96 -32.07
C VAL A 210 -1.43 -20.80 -31.05
N ALA A 211 -2.00 -21.98 -30.75
CA ALA A 211 -1.46 -23.33 -30.48
C ALA A 211 0.07 -23.53 -30.32
N ALA A 212 0.62 -24.51 -29.59
CA ALA A 212 0.11 -25.81 -29.16
C ALA A 212 1.01 -26.44 -28.06
N ALA A 213 0.41 -27.36 -27.30
CA ALA A 213 0.94 -28.65 -26.81
C ALA A 213 2.31 -28.73 -26.10
N ASN A 214 2.29 -29.04 -24.79
CA ASN A 214 2.89 -30.28 -24.25
C ASN A 214 2.44 -30.48 -22.79
N THR A 215 1.53 -31.41 -22.49
CA THR A 215 1.80 -32.79 -22.04
C THR A 215 2.42 -32.86 -20.63
N GLN A 216 1.56 -33.10 -19.64
CA GLN A 216 1.88 -33.67 -18.31
C GLN A 216 2.45 -35.09 -18.45
N PRO A 217 3.23 -35.65 -17.49
CA PRO A 217 2.67 -36.04 -16.19
C PRO A 217 3.63 -36.01 -14.96
N ALA A 218 3.04 -35.85 -13.78
CA ALA A 218 3.56 -36.38 -12.50
C ALA A 218 3.18 -37.89 -12.43
N PRO A 219 3.85 -38.81 -11.69
CA PRO A 219 3.98 -38.74 -10.22
C PRO A 219 5.20 -39.48 -9.61
N SER A 220 5.28 -39.47 -8.27
CA SER A 220 5.99 -40.38 -7.31
C SER A 220 6.86 -39.58 -6.33
N GLY A 221 6.84 -39.77 -5.02
CA GLY A 221 6.09 -40.65 -4.13
C GLY A 221 6.39 -40.23 -2.67
N ALA A 222 5.40 -40.33 -1.78
CA ALA A 222 5.62 -40.50 -0.34
C ALA A 222 5.90 -42.00 -0.06
N PRO A 223 6.15 -42.51 1.18
CA PRO A 223 6.16 -41.87 2.51
C PRO A 223 7.35 -42.33 3.40
N GLY A 224 7.43 -41.87 4.66
CA GLY A 224 8.28 -42.55 5.67
C GLY A 224 8.55 -41.78 6.97
N PRO A 225 8.08 -42.25 8.15
CA PRO A 225 8.19 -41.59 9.47
C PRO A 225 9.38 -42.14 10.30
N SER A 226 9.41 -41.79 11.61
CA SER A 226 10.31 -42.20 12.73
C SER A 226 11.25 -41.04 13.12
N THR A 227 11.34 -40.56 14.35
CA THR A 227 11.09 -41.10 15.70
C THR A 227 10.68 -39.99 16.65
#